data_AF-A0A961PD68-F1
#
_entry.id   AF-A0A961PD68-F1
#
_cell.length_a   1.000
_cell.length_b   1.000
_cell.length_c   1.000
_cell.angle_alpha   90.00
_cell.angle_beta   90.00
_cell.angle_gamma   90.00
#
_symmetry.space_group_name_H-M   'P 1'
#
loop_
_entity.id
_entity.type
_entity.pdbx_description
1 polymer ?
#
loop_
_entity_poly.entity_id
_entity_poly.type
_entity_poly.pdbx_seq_one_letter_code
_entity_poly.pdbx_strand_id
1 'polypeptide(L)'
;MSAVVRGWCPGAHRPMASGDGLILRLRPRGGRLSAREAAGIAALAARHGNGVIDLSARAGLQIRGVAPEGHAPLLAGLAALGLVDADAGAETRRNVTLTPFWREGDGSLELALALEDALAADRSLALPGKFGFAVDTGRRRVLGQTAADIRLERAAAGGLLLRADGAAT
;
A
#
# COMPACT_ATOMS: atom_id res chain seq x y z
N MET A 1 28.26 -1.88 -1.59
CA MET A 1 27.84 -1.46 -0.23
C MET A 1 26.55 -2.18 0.12
N SER A 2 26.53 -2.95 1.22
CA SER A 2 25.31 -3.64 1.68
C SER A 2 24.31 -2.61 2.21
N ALA A 3 23.02 -2.79 1.90
CA ALA A 3 21.96 -1.93 2.40
C ALA A 3 21.82 -2.10 3.93
N VAL A 4 21.96 -1.01 4.68
CA VAL A 4 21.76 -1.01 6.15
C VAL A 4 20.29 -1.32 6.46
N VAL A 5 20.05 -2.35 7.25
CA VAL A 5 18.70 -2.70 7.73
C VAL A 5 18.23 -1.63 8.71
N ARG A 6 17.27 -0.81 8.29
CA ARG A 6 16.73 0.28 9.11
C ARG A 6 15.73 -0.20 10.17
N GLY A 7 15.12 -1.38 10.01
CA GLY A 7 14.13 -1.91 10.95
C GLY A 7 12.68 -1.44 10.73
N TRP A 8 12.42 -0.61 9.71
CA TRP A 8 11.06 -0.26 9.26
C TRP A 8 11.01 -0.12 7.73
N CYS A 9 9.80 -0.12 7.15
CA CYS A 9 9.58 0.19 5.74
C CYS A 9 9.21 1.67 5.58
N PRO A 10 9.68 2.38 4.53
CA PRO A 10 9.26 3.76 4.30
C PRO A 10 7.75 3.83 4.04
N GLY A 11 7.14 4.90 4.54
CA GLY A 11 5.77 5.32 4.25
C GLY A 11 5.73 6.80 3.87
N ALA A 12 4.56 7.32 3.55
CA ALA A 12 4.32 8.73 3.27
C ALA A 12 4.59 9.60 4.50
N HIS A 13 4.18 9.16 5.69
CA HIS A 13 4.39 9.91 6.94
C HIS A 13 5.81 9.76 7.48
N ARG A 14 6.40 8.59 7.29
CA ARG A 14 7.76 8.26 7.76
C ARG A 14 8.63 7.79 6.59
N PRO A 15 9.17 8.71 5.79
CA PRO A 15 10.03 8.36 4.67
C PRO A 15 11.39 7.82 5.15
N MET A 16 12.17 7.31 4.21
CA MET A 16 13.50 6.77 4.49
C MET A 16 14.56 7.44 3.61
N ALA A 17 15.68 7.82 4.21
CA ALA A 17 16.83 8.32 3.47
C ALA A 17 17.46 7.23 2.60
N SER A 18 17.76 7.61 1.37
CA SER A 18 18.43 6.86 0.31
C SER A 18 19.55 7.73 -0.29
N GLY A 19 20.35 7.18 -1.19
CA GLY A 19 21.47 7.89 -1.82
C GLY A 19 21.04 9.10 -2.68
N ASP A 20 19.78 9.13 -3.11
CA ASP A 20 19.19 10.16 -3.95
C ASP A 20 18.31 11.17 -3.20
N GLY A 21 18.13 10.99 -1.88
CA GLY A 21 17.19 11.76 -1.05
C GLY A 21 16.24 10.84 -0.29
N LEU A 22 15.09 11.35 0.14
CA LEU A 22 14.06 10.55 0.79
C LEU A 22 13.27 9.71 -0.22
N ILE A 23 12.90 8.50 0.19
CA ILE A 23 11.95 7.63 -0.51
C ILE A 23 10.65 7.63 0.29
N LEU A 24 9.56 8.08 -0.36
CA LEU A 24 8.19 7.92 0.12
C LEU A 24 7.53 6.72 -0.56
N ARG A 25 6.61 6.06 0.13
CA ARG A 25 5.74 5.03 -0.45
C ARG A 25 4.28 5.46 -0.36
N LEU A 26 3.54 5.22 -1.43
CA LEU A 26 2.10 5.43 -1.50
C LEU A 26 1.41 4.09 -1.75
N ARG A 27 0.24 3.91 -1.15
CA ARG A 27 -0.61 2.73 -1.36
C ARG A 27 -2.00 3.21 -1.77
N PRO A 28 -2.24 3.44 -3.08
CA PRO A 28 -3.55 3.82 -3.58
C PRO A 28 -4.62 2.79 -3.18
N ARG A 29 -5.78 3.27 -2.75
CA ARG A 29 -6.88 2.39 -2.36
C ARG A 29 -7.35 1.56 -3.55
N GLY A 30 -7.62 0.29 -3.31
CA GLY A 30 -7.99 -0.66 -4.36
C GLY A 30 -6.91 -0.91 -5.43
N GLY A 31 -5.68 -0.43 -5.23
CA GLY A 31 -4.58 -0.57 -6.20
C GLY A 31 -4.83 0.17 -7.52
N ARG A 32 -5.69 1.20 -7.53
CA ARG A 32 -6.00 2.00 -8.72
C ARG A 32 -5.79 3.49 -8.46
N LEU A 33 -5.63 4.23 -9.54
CA LEU A 33 -5.53 5.69 -9.56
C LEU A 33 -6.44 6.25 -10.65
N SER A 34 -7.11 7.35 -10.35
CA SER A 34 -7.69 8.23 -11.35
C SER A 34 -6.60 9.01 -12.09
N ALA A 35 -6.93 9.54 -13.27
CA ALA A 35 -6.03 10.40 -14.03
C ALA A 35 -5.59 11.65 -13.22
N ARG A 36 -6.50 12.21 -12.41
CA ARG A 36 -6.22 13.35 -11.53
C ARG A 36 -5.18 13.02 -10.47
N GLU A 37 -5.31 11.87 -9.82
CA GLU A 37 -4.35 11.41 -8.80
C GLU A 37 -3.00 11.10 -9.43
N ALA A 38 -2.96 10.40 -10.56
CA ALA A 38 -1.72 10.08 -11.26
C ALA A 38 -0.96 11.35 -11.69
N ALA A 39 -1.66 12.33 -12.28
CA ALA A 39 -1.08 13.62 -12.66
C ALA A 39 -0.60 14.41 -11.44
N GLY A 40 -1.37 14.41 -10.35
CA GLY A 40 -1.00 15.05 -9.10
C GLY A 40 0.26 14.45 -8.47
N ILE A 41 0.38 13.12 -8.44
CA ILE A 41 1.58 12.42 -7.98
C ILE A 41 2.79 12.80 -8.84
N ALA A 42 2.64 12.80 -10.17
CA ALA A 42 3.73 13.17 -11.09
C ALA A 42 4.21 14.61 -10.87
N ALA A 43 3.29 15.57 -10.74
CA ALA A 43 3.62 16.96 -10.46
C ALA A 43 4.35 17.14 -9.12
N LEU A 44 3.87 16.45 -8.08
CA LEU A 44 4.48 16.49 -6.76
C LEU A 44 5.87 15.82 -6.73
N ALA A 45 6.04 14.70 -7.43
CA ALA A 45 7.33 14.02 -7.57
C ALA A 45 8.35 14.87 -8.33
N ALA A 46 7.93 15.61 -9.36
CA ALA A 46 8.79 16.53 -10.09
C ALA A 46 9.17 17.77 -9.27
N ARG A 47 8.27 18.27 -8.41
CA ARG A 47 8.49 19.48 -7.61
C ARG A 47 9.31 19.24 -6.35
N HIS A 48 9.08 18.12 -5.68
CA HIS A 48 9.66 17.85 -4.36
C HIS A 48 10.65 16.69 -4.34
N GLY A 49 10.68 15.87 -5.40
CA GLY A 49 11.61 14.76 -5.59
C GLY A 49 12.48 14.94 -6.83
N ASN A 50 13.03 13.83 -7.32
CA ASN A 50 13.83 13.80 -8.54
C ASN A 50 13.03 13.42 -9.80
N GLY A 51 11.69 13.41 -9.72
CA GLY A 51 10.79 13.00 -10.80
C GLY A 51 10.66 11.50 -11.03
N VAL A 52 11.43 10.65 -10.32
CA VAL A 52 11.33 9.19 -10.46
C VAL A 52 10.21 8.64 -9.59
N ILE A 53 9.36 7.82 -10.21
CA ILE A 53 8.30 7.07 -9.55
C ILE A 53 8.44 5.59 -9.89
N ASP A 54 8.61 4.73 -8.90
CA ASP A 54 8.67 3.28 -9.08
C ASP A 54 7.34 2.62 -8.73
N LEU A 55 6.99 1.54 -9.44
CA LEU A 55 5.93 0.62 -9.05
C LEU A 55 6.50 -0.47 -8.16
N SER A 56 5.79 -0.80 -7.08
CA SER A 56 6.14 -1.90 -6.20
C SER A 56 5.40 -3.19 -6.56
N ALA A 57 5.92 -4.33 -6.11
CA ALA A 57 5.29 -5.65 -6.27
C ALA A 57 3.90 -5.80 -5.60
N ARG A 58 3.46 -4.81 -4.81
CA ARG A 58 2.15 -4.79 -4.12
C ARG A 58 1.25 -3.65 -4.59
N ALA A 59 1.37 -3.25 -5.85
CA ALA A 59 0.57 -2.18 -6.46
C ALA A 59 0.66 -0.81 -5.73
N GLY A 60 1.68 -0.60 -4.89
CA GLY A 60 2.04 0.71 -4.36
C GLY A 60 3.03 1.44 -5.25
N LEU A 61 3.19 2.75 -5.02
CA LEU A 61 4.13 3.63 -5.72
C LEU A 61 5.26 4.04 -4.78
N GLN A 62 6.43 4.36 -5.33
CA GLN A 62 7.51 4.99 -4.58
C GLN A 62 7.93 6.30 -5.24
N ILE A 63 7.87 7.41 -4.51
CA ILE A 63 8.43 8.70 -4.95
C ILE A 63 9.85 8.79 -4.41
N ARG A 64 10.81 9.13 -5.28
CA ARG A 64 12.23 9.15 -4.95
C ARG A 64 12.83 10.54 -4.92
N GLY A 65 14.00 10.60 -4.28
CA GLY A 65 14.84 11.78 -4.19
C GLY A 65 14.19 13.00 -3.58
N VAL A 66 13.28 12.79 -2.64
CA VAL A 66 12.57 13.87 -1.97
C VAL A 66 13.54 14.59 -1.03
N ALA A 67 13.70 15.91 -1.22
CA ALA A 67 14.49 16.70 -0.29
C ALA A 67 13.83 16.70 1.10
N PRO A 68 14.57 16.67 2.23
CA PRO A 68 13.98 16.68 3.57
C PRO A 68 12.94 17.80 3.78
N GLU A 69 13.26 19.01 3.33
CA GLU A 69 12.41 20.19 3.33
C GLU A 69 11.21 20.08 2.38
N GLY A 70 11.29 19.23 1.36
CA GLY A 70 10.22 18.92 0.42
C GLY A 70 9.22 17.90 0.95
N HIS A 71 9.51 17.19 2.04
CA HIS A 71 8.62 16.14 2.56
C HIS A 71 7.27 16.68 3.05
N ALA A 72 7.26 17.72 3.89
CA ALA A 72 6.02 18.29 4.40
C ALA A 72 5.07 18.82 3.30
N PRO A 73 5.52 19.65 2.33
CA PRO A 73 4.64 20.11 1.25
C PRO A 73 4.21 18.98 0.31
N LEU A 74 5.08 17.98 0.06
CA LEU A 74 4.71 16.78 -0.69
C LEU A 74 3.58 16.02 0.01
N LEU A 75 3.72 15.77 1.33
CA LEU A 75 2.73 15.06 2.13
C LEU A 75 1.39 15.80 2.13
N ALA A 76 1.39 17.12 2.28
CA ALA A 76 0.18 17.95 2.21
C ALA A 76 -0.50 17.88 0.83
N GLY A 77 0.27 17.92 -0.26
CA GLY A 77 -0.27 17.77 -1.61
C GLY A 77 -0.91 16.41 -1.85
N LEU A 78 -0.28 15.33 -1.36
CA LEU A 78 -0.83 13.97 -1.42
C LEU A 78 -2.10 13.82 -0.56
N ALA A 79 -2.15 14.48 0.60
CA ALA A 79 -3.34 14.53 1.45
C ALA A 79 -4.52 15.21 0.75
N ALA A 80 -4.27 16.32 0.05
CA ALA A 80 -5.31 16.99 -0.75
C ALA A 80 -5.83 16.12 -1.92
N LEU A 81 -5.06 15.12 -2.36
CA LEU A 81 -5.50 14.13 -3.33
C LEU A 81 -6.21 12.92 -2.70
N GLY A 82 -6.20 12.79 -1.38
CA GLY A 82 -6.76 11.63 -0.67
C GLY A 82 -5.87 10.39 -0.70
N LEU A 83 -4.55 10.56 -0.92
CA LEU A 83 -3.61 9.47 -1.19
C LEU A 83 -2.76 9.05 0.01
N VAL A 84 -2.99 9.63 1.19
CA VAL A 84 -2.26 9.33 2.42
C VAL A 84 -3.21 9.02 3.56
N ASP A 85 -2.77 8.12 4.44
CA ASP A 85 -3.50 7.75 5.64
C ASP A 85 -3.49 8.89 6.67
N ALA A 86 -4.32 8.78 7.71
CA ALA A 86 -4.42 9.82 8.75
C ALA A 86 -3.11 10.01 9.53
N ASP A 87 -2.37 8.92 9.77
CA ASP A 87 -1.11 8.91 10.50
C ASP A 87 -0.22 7.71 10.11
N ALA A 88 1.03 7.72 10.57
CA ALA A 88 2.01 6.66 10.30
C ALA A 88 1.61 5.29 10.84
N GLY A 89 0.83 5.23 11.93
CA GLY A 89 0.33 4.00 12.51
C GLY A 89 -0.75 3.37 11.63
N ALA A 90 -1.73 4.15 11.20
CA ALA A 90 -2.75 3.73 10.25
C ALA A 90 -2.12 3.24 8.94
N GLU A 91 -1.16 4.00 8.40
CA GLU A 91 -0.39 3.61 7.21
C GLU A 91 0.33 2.26 7.38
N THR A 92 0.91 2.01 8.55
CA THR A 92 1.65 0.78 8.81
C THR A 92 0.72 -0.43 8.91
N ARG A 93 -0.46 -0.27 9.53
CA ARG A 93 -1.47 -1.34 9.64
C ARG A 93 -2.15 -1.64 8.30
N ARG A 94 -2.31 -0.63 7.43
CA ARG A 94 -2.95 -0.74 6.11
C ARG A 94 -2.02 -1.29 5.01
N ASN A 95 -1.47 -2.48 5.23
CA ASN A 95 -0.65 -3.18 4.24
C ASN A 95 -1.46 -4.25 3.49
N VAL A 96 -2.51 -3.81 2.79
CA VAL A 96 -3.44 -4.68 2.03
C VAL A 96 -3.11 -4.66 0.54
N THR A 97 -3.00 -5.83 -0.08
CA THR A 97 -2.87 -5.98 -1.54
C THR A 97 -4.14 -6.60 -2.10
N LEU A 98 -4.79 -5.94 -3.04
CA LEU A 98 -6.02 -6.38 -3.69
C LEU A 98 -5.73 -6.97 -5.09
N THR A 99 -6.46 -8.00 -5.49
CA THR A 99 -6.38 -8.59 -6.83
C THR A 99 -6.60 -7.53 -7.92
N PRO A 100 -5.72 -7.38 -8.93
CA PRO A 100 -5.85 -6.29 -9.90
C PRO A 100 -7.08 -6.41 -10.82
N PHE A 101 -7.68 -7.61 -10.87
CA PHE A 101 -8.81 -7.94 -11.75
C PHE A 101 -10.18 -7.77 -11.11
N TRP A 102 -10.27 -7.08 -9.96
CA TRP A 102 -11.56 -6.78 -9.34
C TRP A 102 -12.45 -5.95 -10.27
N ARG A 103 -13.75 -6.15 -10.16
CA ARG A 103 -14.79 -5.40 -10.88
C ARG A 103 -15.73 -4.79 -9.86
N GLU A 104 -16.28 -3.63 -10.20
CA GLU A 104 -17.30 -2.99 -9.37
C GLU A 104 -18.46 -3.96 -9.13
N GLY A 105 -18.88 -4.08 -7.86
CA GLY A 105 -19.93 -5.00 -7.44
C GLY A 105 -19.52 -6.47 -7.30
N ASP A 106 -18.26 -6.84 -7.50
CA ASP A 106 -17.79 -8.23 -7.26
C ASP A 106 -17.47 -8.54 -5.78
N GLY A 107 -17.54 -7.53 -4.90
CA GLY A 107 -17.32 -7.63 -3.47
C GLY A 107 -15.86 -7.54 -3.04
N SER A 108 -14.89 -7.60 -3.97
CA SER A 108 -13.46 -7.65 -3.62
C SER A 108 -12.96 -6.30 -3.13
N LEU A 109 -13.40 -5.20 -3.76
CA LEU A 109 -13.03 -3.85 -3.32
C LEU A 109 -13.69 -3.53 -1.99
N GLU A 110 -14.98 -3.84 -1.85
CA GLU A 110 -15.76 -3.62 -0.63
C GLU A 110 -15.15 -4.36 0.56
N LEU A 111 -14.75 -5.62 0.37
CA LEU A 111 -14.04 -6.41 1.39
C LEU A 111 -12.68 -5.81 1.74
N ALA A 112 -11.90 -5.37 0.74
CA ALA A 112 -10.61 -4.74 1.00
C ALA A 112 -10.75 -3.43 1.77
N LEU A 113 -11.69 -2.57 1.39
CA LEU A 113 -11.93 -1.30 2.08
C LEU A 113 -12.42 -1.53 3.52
N ALA A 114 -13.34 -2.46 3.73
CA ALA A 114 -13.80 -2.82 5.07
C ALA A 114 -12.66 -3.34 5.96
N LEU A 115 -11.74 -4.15 5.40
CA LEU A 115 -10.53 -4.58 6.09
C LEU A 115 -9.60 -3.42 6.39
N GLU A 116 -9.31 -2.55 5.41
CA GLU A 116 -8.47 -1.36 5.60
C GLU A 116 -9.01 -0.46 6.71
N ASP A 117 -10.32 -0.22 6.75
CA ASP A 117 -10.96 0.63 7.75
C ASP A 117 -10.94 0.00 9.15
N ALA A 118 -11.18 -1.31 9.25
CA ALA A 118 -11.05 -2.04 10.51
C ALA A 118 -9.61 -1.99 11.06
N LEU A 119 -8.60 -2.20 10.19
CA LEU A 119 -7.19 -2.11 10.55
C LEU A 119 -6.77 -0.68 10.96
N ALA A 120 -7.33 0.34 10.30
CA ALA A 120 -7.04 1.72 10.65
C ALA A 120 -7.63 2.11 12.01
N ALA A 121 -8.86 1.66 12.29
CA ALA A 121 -9.61 1.96 13.52
C ALA A 121 -9.03 1.28 14.77
N ASP A 122 -8.52 0.05 14.65
CA ASP A 122 -7.93 -0.66 15.79
C ASP A 122 -6.50 -0.19 16.07
N ARG A 123 -6.39 0.80 16.95
CA ARG A 123 -5.08 1.34 17.40
C ARG A 123 -4.34 0.40 18.36
N SER A 124 -5.00 -0.62 18.91
CA SER A 124 -4.39 -1.60 19.81
C SER A 124 -3.67 -2.71 19.05
N LEU A 125 -4.00 -2.90 17.77
CA LEU A 125 -3.44 -3.93 16.91
C LEU A 125 -1.95 -3.65 16.59
N ALA A 126 -1.08 -4.36 17.29
CA ALA A 126 0.37 -4.31 17.09
C ALA A 126 0.82 -5.33 16.04
N LEU A 127 0.95 -4.90 14.78
CA LEU A 127 1.45 -5.74 13.70
C LEU A 127 2.96 -5.48 13.45
N PRO A 128 3.75 -6.51 13.12
CA PRO A 128 5.09 -6.32 12.59
C PRO A 128 5.08 -5.38 11.37
N GLY A 129 6.12 -4.54 11.20
CA GLY A 129 6.14 -3.52 10.15
C GLY A 129 6.16 -4.04 8.69
N LYS A 130 6.22 -5.35 8.48
CA LYS A 130 6.08 -6.01 7.17
C LYS A 130 4.83 -6.89 7.05
N PHE A 131 4.05 -7.02 8.14
CA PHE A 131 2.84 -7.83 8.15
C PHE A 131 1.86 -7.32 7.10
N GLY A 132 1.29 -8.19 6.28
CA GLY A 132 0.47 -7.81 5.16
C GLY A 132 -0.70 -8.74 4.90
N PHE A 133 -1.65 -8.23 4.14
CA PHE A 133 -2.88 -8.93 3.78
C PHE A 133 -2.98 -9.04 2.26
N ALA A 134 -3.47 -10.17 1.76
CA ALA A 134 -3.85 -10.33 0.37
C ALA A 134 -5.36 -10.57 0.26
N VAL A 135 -6.06 -9.75 -0.52
CA VAL A 135 -7.47 -9.95 -0.88
C VAL A 135 -7.51 -10.40 -2.34
N ASP A 136 -7.73 -11.70 -2.55
CA ASP A 136 -7.73 -12.36 -3.86
C ASP A 136 -9.00 -13.20 -4.03
N THR A 137 -10.14 -12.52 -3.97
CA THR A 137 -11.49 -13.10 -4.01
C THR A 137 -12.07 -13.22 -5.41
N GLY A 138 -11.24 -12.99 -6.43
CA GLY A 138 -11.60 -13.18 -7.84
C GLY A 138 -11.83 -14.65 -8.20
N ARG A 139 -12.35 -14.90 -9.40
CA ARG A 139 -12.62 -16.28 -9.89
C ARG A 139 -11.36 -17.14 -10.02
N ARG A 140 -10.21 -16.50 -10.24
CA ARG A 140 -8.90 -17.15 -10.29
C ARG A 140 -7.95 -16.43 -9.35
N ARG A 141 -7.22 -17.22 -8.58
CA ARG A 141 -6.16 -16.75 -7.69
C ARG A 141 -4.97 -16.26 -8.52
N VAL A 142 -4.51 -15.04 -8.26
CA VAL A 142 -3.40 -14.39 -8.98
C VAL A 142 -2.34 -13.79 -8.06
N LEU A 143 -2.67 -13.53 -6.79
CA LEU A 143 -1.72 -13.01 -5.78
C LEU A 143 -0.95 -14.12 -5.08
N GLY A 144 -0.83 -15.27 -5.73
CA GLY A 144 -0.40 -16.49 -5.08
C GLY A 144 1.04 -16.52 -4.62
N GLN A 145 1.88 -15.74 -5.30
CA GLN A 145 3.29 -15.52 -5.01
C GLN A 145 3.53 -14.15 -4.35
N THR A 146 2.48 -13.36 -4.14
CA THR A 146 2.58 -12.07 -3.47
C THR A 146 2.75 -12.29 -1.97
N ALA A 147 3.77 -11.66 -1.39
CA ALA A 147 4.03 -11.72 0.05
C ALA A 147 2.88 -11.11 0.85
N ALA A 148 2.29 -11.93 1.73
CA ALA A 148 1.26 -11.57 2.70
C ALA A 148 1.32 -12.59 3.86
N ASP A 149 0.78 -12.23 5.01
CA ASP A 149 0.72 -13.08 6.20
C ASP A 149 -0.69 -13.67 6.38
N ILE A 150 -1.71 -12.90 6.01
CA ILE A 150 -3.12 -13.30 6.03
C ILE A 150 -3.71 -13.15 4.63
N ARG A 151 -4.48 -14.15 4.19
CA ARG A 151 -5.06 -14.21 2.85
C ARG A 151 -6.56 -14.40 2.94
N LEU A 152 -7.28 -13.53 2.23
CA LEU A 152 -8.70 -13.61 1.97
C LEU A 152 -8.88 -14.04 0.52
N GLU A 153 -9.35 -15.26 0.32
CA GLU A 153 -9.43 -15.90 -0.99
C GLU A 153 -10.82 -16.50 -1.21
N ARG A 154 -11.06 -17.07 -2.40
CA ARG A 154 -12.30 -17.79 -2.70
C ARG A 154 -12.00 -19.28 -2.85
N ALA A 155 -12.72 -20.11 -2.09
CA ALA A 155 -12.68 -21.56 -2.23
C ALA A 155 -13.27 -22.00 -3.57
N ALA A 156 -12.95 -23.22 -4.02
CA ALA A 156 -13.49 -23.78 -5.26
C ALA A 156 -15.03 -23.84 -5.27
N ALA A 157 -15.65 -24.06 -4.10
CA ALA A 157 -17.10 -24.04 -3.91
C ALA A 157 -17.72 -22.62 -3.89
N GLY A 158 -16.92 -21.57 -4.03
CA GLY A 158 -17.38 -20.17 -4.11
C GLY A 158 -17.42 -19.42 -2.77
N GLY A 159 -17.26 -20.11 -1.64
CA GLY A 159 -17.19 -19.49 -0.32
C GLY A 159 -15.93 -18.64 -0.09
N LEU A 160 -16.00 -17.67 0.82
CA LEU A 160 -14.82 -16.94 1.27
C LEU A 160 -13.95 -17.82 2.17
N LEU A 161 -12.64 -17.72 1.98
CA LEU A 161 -11.62 -18.43 2.75
C LEU A 161 -10.71 -17.39 3.42
N LEU A 162 -10.49 -17.54 4.73
CA LEU A 162 -9.47 -16.79 5.47
C LEU A 162 -8.38 -17.78 5.90
N ARG A 163 -7.13 -17.49 5.58
CA ARG A 163 -6.02 -18.36 6.00
C ARG A 163 -4.74 -17.57 6.28
N ALA A 164 -3.92 -18.12 7.17
CA ALA A 164 -2.53 -17.71 7.29
C ALA A 164 -1.75 -18.14 6.04
N ASP A 165 -0.72 -17.39 5.66
CA ASP A 165 0.13 -17.77 4.54
C ASP A 165 0.87 -19.08 4.84
N GLY A 166 1.02 -19.91 3.80
CA GLY A 166 1.58 -21.27 3.93
C GLY A 166 0.66 -22.32 4.59
N ALA A 167 -0.48 -21.94 5.17
CA ALA A 167 -1.45 -22.91 5.69
C ALA A 167 -2.17 -23.66 4.55
N ALA A 168 -2.42 -24.95 4.75
CA ALA A 168 -3.23 -25.78 3.86
C ALA A 168 -4.70 -25.31 3.82
N THR A 169 -5.37 -25.56 2.70
CA THR A 169 -6.79 -25.23 2.45
C THR A 169 -7.68 -26.45 2.57
#